data_AF-A0A349SHH3-F1
#
_entry.id   AF-A0A349SHH3-F1
#
_cell.length_a   1.000
_cell.length_b   1.000
_cell.length_c   1.000
_cell.angle_alpha   90.00
_cell.angle_beta   90.00
_cell.angle_gamma   90.00
#
_symmetry.space_group_name_H-M   'P 1'
#
loop_
_entity.id
_entity.type
_entity.pdbx_description
1 polymer ?
#
loop_
_entity_poly.entity_id
_entity_poly.type
_entity_poly.pdbx_seq_one_letter_code
_entity_poly.pdbx_strand_id
1 'polypeptide(L)'
;AWGMLFGPWMAGAAIVLYDGDIRFDAVCHLKLIAKLRVSTFCAPPTVYRLFTQHDLTTYDLSSIRHSVSAGEPLNPEVIRVWKETTGTVVHDGYGQTETVNVVANFPFMPVRPGSMGKAAPGFTVSIVND
;
A
#
# COMPACT_ATOMS: atom_id res chain seq x y z
N ALA A 1 -12.67 2.56 -6.38
CA ALA A 1 -12.75 3.99 -6.77
C ALA A 1 -11.76 4.86 -5.98
N TRP A 2 -11.80 4.83 -4.64
CA TRP A 2 -10.98 5.69 -3.77
C TRP A 2 -9.46 5.60 -4.05
N GLY A 3 -8.88 4.40 -3.96
CA GLY A 3 -7.42 4.20 -4.09
C GLY A 3 -6.87 4.14 -5.52
N MET A 4 -7.73 4.18 -6.54
CA MET A 4 -7.30 4.00 -7.94
C MET A 4 -7.61 5.20 -8.82
N LEU A 5 -8.79 5.83 -8.71
CA LEU A 5 -9.26 6.79 -9.71
C LEU A 5 -9.20 8.24 -9.21
N PHE A 6 -10.04 8.57 -8.22
CA PHE A 6 -10.27 9.96 -7.83
C PHE A 6 -9.06 10.60 -7.15
N GLY A 7 -8.48 9.94 -6.13
CA GLY A 7 -7.34 10.46 -5.39
C GLY A 7 -6.12 10.76 -6.30
N PRO A 8 -5.65 9.77 -7.09
CA PRO A 8 -4.53 9.98 -8.00
C PRO A 8 -4.76 11.10 -9.02
N TRP A 9 -5.93 11.14 -9.68
CA TRP A 9 -6.21 12.18 -10.68
C TRP A 9 -6.34 13.58 -10.09
N MET A 10 -6.93 13.73 -8.90
CA MET A 10 -6.94 15.02 -8.19
C MET A 10 -5.52 15.51 -7.86
N ALA A 11 -4.57 14.59 -7.65
CA ALA A 11 -3.16 14.90 -7.42
C ALA A 11 -2.33 15.03 -8.71
N GLY A 12 -2.95 14.95 -9.89
CA GLY A 12 -2.25 14.98 -11.18
C GLY A 12 -1.37 13.75 -11.44
N ALA A 13 -1.61 12.65 -10.74
CA ALA A 13 -0.85 11.41 -10.89
C ALA A 13 -1.42 10.50 -11.98
N ALA A 14 -0.51 9.80 -12.67
CA ALA A 14 -0.87 8.72 -13.58
C ALA A 14 -1.25 7.45 -12.81
N ILE A 15 -2.16 6.66 -13.39
CA ILE A 15 -2.62 5.38 -12.82
C ILE A 15 -2.12 4.25 -13.73
N VAL A 16 -1.59 3.19 -13.13
CA VAL A 16 -1.29 1.94 -13.82
C VAL A 16 -2.47 1.00 -13.64
N LEU A 17 -3.13 0.66 -14.74
CA LEU A 17 -4.14 -0.40 -14.79
C LEU A 17 -3.55 -1.57 -15.57
N TYR A 18 -3.47 -2.74 -14.91
CA TYR A 18 -3.09 -3.98 -15.54
C TYR A 18 -4.30 -4.92 -15.53
N ASP A 19 -4.83 -5.19 -16.73
CA ASP A 19 -5.90 -6.15 -16.94
C ASP A 19 -5.28 -7.51 -17.29
N GLY A 20 -5.07 -8.32 -16.25
CA GLY A 20 -4.39 -9.61 -16.33
C GLY A 20 -5.34 -10.81 -16.32
N ASP A 21 -4.77 -12.00 -16.19
CA ASP A 21 -5.54 -13.24 -15.96
C ASP A 21 -6.31 -13.18 -14.62
N ILE A 22 -7.32 -14.04 -14.46
CA ILE A 22 -8.05 -14.25 -13.19
C ILE A 22 -7.10 -14.56 -12.03
N ARG A 23 -5.98 -15.23 -12.31
CA ARG A 23 -4.98 -15.55 -11.28
C ARG A 23 -3.98 -14.42 -11.13
N PHE A 24 -3.74 -14.02 -9.88
CA PHE A 24 -2.71 -13.04 -9.56
C PHE A 24 -1.30 -13.60 -9.84
N ASP A 25 -0.56 -12.95 -10.74
CA ASP A 25 0.84 -13.28 -11.07
C ASP A 25 1.79 -12.26 -10.44
N ALA A 26 2.43 -12.65 -9.35
CA ALA A 26 3.38 -11.80 -8.62
C ALA A 26 4.60 -11.41 -9.47
N VAL A 27 5.13 -12.32 -10.30
CA VAL A 27 6.30 -12.08 -11.14
C VAL A 27 5.98 -11.06 -12.22
N CYS A 28 4.82 -11.17 -12.86
CA CYS A 28 4.37 -10.19 -13.84
C CYS A 28 4.23 -8.80 -13.21
N HIS A 29 3.60 -8.69 -12.04
CA HIS A 29 3.42 -7.41 -11.35
C HIS A 29 4.77 -6.77 -10.95
N LEU A 30 5.71 -7.55 -10.41
CA LEU A 30 7.05 -7.05 -10.08
C LEU A 30 7.79 -6.53 -11.33
N LYS A 31 7.68 -7.23 -12.46
CA LYS A 31 8.23 -6.77 -13.76
C LYS A 31 7.57 -5.49 -14.24
N LEU A 32 6.25 -5.36 -14.10
CA LEU A 32 5.51 -4.16 -14.50
C LEU A 32 5.86 -2.96 -13.64
N ILE A 33 5.99 -3.14 -12.32
CA ILE A 33 6.43 -2.10 -11.38
C ILE A 33 7.78 -1.54 -11.81
N ALA A 34 8.76 -2.41 -12.08
CA ALA A 34 10.08 -2.01 -12.55
C ALA A 34 10.04 -1.32 -13.92
N LYS A 35 9.35 -1.93 -14.90
CA LYS A 35 9.25 -1.42 -16.29
C LYS A 35 8.57 -0.05 -16.36
N LEU A 36 7.48 0.13 -15.63
CA LEU A 36 6.68 1.36 -15.64
C LEU A 36 7.16 2.39 -14.61
N ARG A 37 8.18 2.05 -13.83
CA ARG A 37 8.75 2.89 -12.75
C ARG A 37 7.67 3.38 -11.78
N VAL A 38 6.84 2.45 -11.30
CA VAL A 38 5.74 2.76 -10.38
C VAL A 38 6.29 3.45 -9.13
N SER A 39 5.81 4.66 -8.87
CA SER A 39 6.40 5.50 -7.84
C SER A 39 5.67 5.49 -6.50
N THR A 40 4.40 5.11 -6.49
CA THR A 40 3.60 4.89 -5.29
C THR A 40 2.88 3.56 -5.44
N PHE A 41 2.94 2.70 -4.44
CA PHE A 41 2.36 1.37 -4.50
C PHE A 41 1.34 1.16 -3.37
N CYS A 42 0.14 0.69 -3.74
CA CYS A 42 -0.95 0.40 -2.81
C CYS A 42 -1.42 -1.04 -3.05
N ALA A 43 -1.37 -1.87 -2.02
CA ALA A 43 -1.87 -3.24 -2.11
C ALA A 43 -2.31 -3.77 -0.73
N PRO A 44 -3.21 -4.76 -0.68
CA PRO A 44 -3.52 -5.43 0.58
C PRO A 44 -2.29 -6.23 1.07
N PRO A 45 -2.18 -6.52 2.38
CA PRO A 45 -1.06 -7.29 2.96
C PRO A 45 -0.83 -8.63 2.27
N THR A 46 -1.89 -9.27 1.77
CA THR A 46 -1.78 -10.52 1.01
C THR A 46 -0.90 -10.39 -0.24
N VAL A 47 -0.94 -9.26 -0.96
CA VAL A 47 -0.08 -9.03 -2.15
C VAL A 47 1.38 -8.86 -1.77
N TYR A 48 1.67 -8.09 -0.71
CA TYR A 48 3.04 -7.98 -0.21
C TYR A 48 3.60 -9.35 0.19
N ARG A 49 2.79 -10.20 0.84
CA ARG A 49 3.18 -11.57 1.19
C ARG A 49 3.54 -12.39 -0.07
N LEU A 50 2.71 -12.32 -1.12
CA LEU A 50 2.98 -13.01 -2.38
C LEU A 50 4.27 -12.50 -3.03
N PHE A 51 4.54 -11.20 -3.00
CA PHE A 51 5.80 -10.65 -3.50
C PHE A 51 7.01 -11.17 -2.73
N THR A 52 6.95 -11.19 -1.39
CA THR A 52 8.06 -11.67 -0.54
C THR A 52 8.38 -13.17 -0.67
N GLN A 53 7.55 -13.94 -1.37
CA GLN A 53 7.86 -15.34 -1.73
C GLN A 53 8.84 -15.45 -2.92
N HIS A 54 9.13 -14.34 -3.59
CA HIS A 54 10.10 -14.26 -4.67
C HIS A 54 11.37 -13.53 -4.22
N ASP A 55 12.47 -13.74 -4.95
CA ASP A 55 13.69 -12.94 -4.76
C ASP A 55 13.49 -11.54 -5.33
N LEU A 56 13.12 -10.61 -4.45
CA LEU A 56 12.86 -9.23 -4.81
C LEU A 56 14.10 -8.47 -5.31
N THR A 57 15.31 -8.94 -4.99
CA THR A 57 16.56 -8.28 -5.41
C THR A 57 16.79 -8.35 -6.92
N THR A 58 16.06 -9.24 -7.61
CA THR A 58 16.11 -9.39 -9.06
C THR A 58 15.33 -8.32 -9.83
N TYR A 59 14.56 -7.46 -9.14
CA TYR A 59 13.74 -6.41 -9.73
C TYR A 59 14.21 -5.02 -9.31
N ASP A 60 14.27 -4.08 -10.26
CA ASP A 60 14.50 -2.67 -9.92
C ASP A 60 13.22 -2.03 -9.35
N LEU A 61 13.11 -2.03 -8.02
CA LEU A 61 12.01 -1.41 -7.28
C LEU A 61 12.37 -0.02 -6.72
N SER A 62 13.51 0.56 -7.12
CA SER A 62 14.02 1.83 -6.60
C SER A 62 13.14 3.05 -6.90
N SER A 63 12.24 2.92 -7.87
CA SER A 63 11.29 3.98 -8.22
C SER A 63 10.19 4.19 -7.18
N ILE A 64 9.92 3.19 -6.33
CA ILE A 64 8.89 3.26 -5.28
C ILE A 64 9.36 4.20 -4.18
N ARG A 65 8.69 5.35 -4.03
CA ARG A 65 8.95 6.33 -2.96
C ARG A 65 7.92 6.27 -1.82
N HIS A 66 6.79 5.59 -2.03
CA HIS A 66 5.75 5.47 -1.01
C HIS A 66 4.95 4.17 -1.18
N SER A 67 4.79 3.43 -0.08
CA SER A 67 4.06 2.17 -0.05
C SER A 67 2.95 2.25 0.98
N VAL A 68 1.73 1.85 0.61
CA VAL A 68 0.55 1.89 1.48
C VAL A 68 -0.16 0.53 1.49
N SER A 69 -0.88 0.25 2.57
CA SER A 69 -1.72 -0.94 2.69
C SER A 69 -3.00 -0.64 3.46
N ALA A 70 -4.00 -1.50 3.29
CA ALA A 70 -5.28 -1.45 3.99
C ALA A 70 -6.01 -2.80 3.84
N GLY A 71 -6.99 -3.04 4.70
CA GLY A 71 -8.00 -4.10 4.54
C GLY A 71 -7.70 -5.43 5.25
N GLU A 72 -6.45 -5.73 5.59
CA GLU A 72 -6.08 -6.92 6.38
C GLU A 72 -5.01 -6.55 7.42
N PRO A 73 -4.81 -7.37 8.47
CA PRO A 73 -3.69 -7.18 9.39
C PRO A 73 -2.34 -7.31 8.68
N LEU A 74 -1.46 -6.35 8.92
CA LEU A 74 -0.11 -6.36 8.39
C LEU A 74 0.82 -7.30 9.17
N ASN A 75 1.46 -8.22 8.46
CA ASN A 75 2.50 -9.08 9.03
C ASN A 75 3.84 -8.31 9.12
N PRO A 76 4.44 -8.14 10.32
CA PRO A 76 5.67 -7.37 10.49
C PRO A 76 6.85 -7.88 9.65
N GLU A 77 6.96 -9.20 9.46
CA GLU A 77 8.07 -9.79 8.71
C GLU A 77 7.98 -9.49 7.22
N VAL A 78 6.77 -9.56 6.65
CA VAL A 78 6.52 -9.19 5.25
C VAL A 78 6.88 -7.72 5.00
N ILE A 79 6.51 -6.82 5.92
CA ILE A 79 6.85 -5.40 5.81
C ILE A 79 8.35 -5.17 5.94
N ARG A 80 9.03 -5.92 6.81
CA ARG A 80 10.49 -5.82 6.99
C ARG A 80 11.22 -6.14 5.69
N VAL A 81 10.90 -7.28 5.06
CA VAL A 81 11.50 -7.69 3.77
C VAL A 81 11.21 -6.67 2.67
N TRP A 82 9.97 -6.17 2.60
CA TRP A 82 9.61 -5.11 1.64
C TRP A 82 10.42 -3.82 1.85
N LYS A 83 10.59 -3.40 3.11
CA LYS A 83 11.39 -2.22 3.46
C LYS A 83 12.86 -2.40 3.13
N GLU A 84 13.42 -3.58 3.38
CA GLU A 84 14.82 -3.89 3.05
C GLU A 84 15.08 -3.84 1.55
N THR A 85 14.09 -4.27 0.75
CA THR A 85 14.22 -4.25 -0.72
C THR A 85 13.98 -2.85 -1.30
N THR A 86 12.92 -2.16 -0.88
CA THR A 86 12.46 -0.92 -1.51
C THR A 86 12.96 0.34 -0.81
N GLY A 87 13.46 0.22 0.41
CA GLY A 87 13.75 1.36 1.30
C GLY A 87 12.50 2.02 1.90
N THR A 88 11.29 1.58 1.56
CA THR A 88 10.04 2.22 1.99
C THR A 88 9.34 1.48 3.12
N VAL A 89 8.82 2.22 4.10
CA VAL A 89 7.92 1.65 5.12
C VAL A 89 6.52 1.53 4.51
N VAL A 90 5.82 0.44 4.80
CA VAL A 90 4.41 0.29 4.42
C VAL A 90 3.54 1.06 5.40
N HIS A 91 2.84 2.08 4.90
CA HIS A 91 1.90 2.89 5.67
C HIS A 91 0.52 2.23 5.68
N ASP A 92 0.10 1.74 6.83
CA ASP A 92 -1.23 1.15 6.99
C ASP A 92 -2.32 2.23 7.08
N GLY A 93 -3.53 1.87 6.68
CA GLY A 93 -4.71 2.70 6.78
C GLY A 93 -6.01 1.91 6.81
N TYR A 94 -7.06 2.56 7.26
CA TYR A 94 -8.36 1.95 7.50
C TYR A 94 -9.48 2.85 6.99
N GLY A 95 -10.46 2.18 6.38
CA GLY A 95 -11.68 2.73 5.83
C GLY A 95 -12.63 1.59 5.50
N GLN A 96 -13.82 1.94 5.05
CA GLN A 96 -14.85 1.00 4.62
C GLN A 96 -15.47 1.49 3.31
N THR A 97 -16.34 0.68 2.70
CA THR A 97 -17.04 1.06 1.46
C THR A 97 -17.87 2.33 1.64
N GLU A 98 -18.46 2.50 2.82
CA GLU A 98 -19.29 3.62 3.26
C GLU A 98 -18.49 4.90 3.53
N THR A 99 -17.17 4.78 3.64
CA THR A 99 -16.26 5.87 4.01
C THR A 99 -15.10 5.98 3.03
N VAL A 100 -14.16 6.87 3.36
CA VAL A 100 -12.84 6.94 2.71
C VAL A 100 -11.79 6.37 3.67
N ASN A 101 -10.52 6.65 3.47
CA ASN A 101 -9.52 6.38 4.50
C ASN A 101 -9.72 7.36 5.68
N VAL A 102 -10.20 6.84 6.80
CA VAL A 102 -10.56 7.60 8.00
C VAL A 102 -9.50 7.49 9.10
N VAL A 103 -8.62 6.50 9.04
CA VAL A 103 -7.48 6.34 9.97
C VAL A 103 -6.26 5.91 9.15
N ALA A 104 -5.15 6.64 9.23
CA ALA A 104 -3.96 6.31 8.45
C ALA A 104 -2.64 6.60 9.19
N ASN A 105 -1.58 5.92 8.77
CA ASN A 105 -0.21 6.31 9.04
C ASN A 105 0.25 7.36 8.02
N PHE A 106 0.22 8.64 8.40
CA PHE A 106 0.65 9.72 7.51
C PHE A 106 2.18 9.81 7.36
N PRO A 107 2.72 10.30 6.22
CA PRO A 107 4.16 10.37 5.96
C PRO A 107 4.98 11.14 7.02
N PHE A 108 4.38 12.12 7.68
CA PHE A 108 5.02 12.94 8.72
C PHE A 108 4.96 12.30 10.12
N MET A 109 4.39 11.11 10.26
CA MET A 109 4.25 10.41 11.54
C MET A 109 5.13 9.16 11.59
N PRO A 110 5.67 8.80 12.77
CA PRO A 110 6.31 7.51 12.94
C PRO A 110 5.28 6.39 12.83
N VAL A 111 5.58 5.37 12.03
CA VAL A 111 4.75 4.17 11.89
C VAL A 111 4.97 3.27 13.10
N ARG A 112 3.88 2.91 13.78
CA ARG A 112 3.89 1.90 14.85
C ARG A 112 3.45 0.55 14.28
N PRO A 113 4.29 -0.50 14.27
CA PRO A 113 3.91 -1.81 13.79
C PRO A 113 2.61 -2.32 14.41
N GLY A 114 1.70 -2.83 13.58
CA GLY A 114 0.37 -3.30 14.00
C GLY A 114 -0.67 -2.20 14.24
N SER A 115 -0.32 -0.92 14.06
CA SER A 115 -1.26 0.19 14.16
C SER A 115 -1.62 0.74 12.77
N MET A 116 -2.91 0.92 12.52
CA MET A 116 -3.45 1.62 11.34
C MET A 116 -3.24 3.14 11.37
N GLY A 117 -2.68 3.69 12.46
CA GLY A 117 -2.32 5.10 12.58
C GLY A 117 -3.35 5.95 13.34
N LYS A 118 -3.61 7.17 12.85
CA LYS A 118 -4.48 8.15 13.51
C LYS A 118 -5.59 8.65 12.59
N ALA A 119 -6.63 9.22 13.18
CA ALA A 119 -7.76 9.81 12.44
C ALA A 119 -7.28 10.76 11.34
N ALA A 120 -7.86 10.62 10.15
CA ALA A 120 -7.60 11.50 9.03
C ALA A 120 -8.18 12.90 9.27
N PRO A 121 -7.56 13.97 8.74
CA PRO A 121 -8.09 15.33 8.88
C PRO A 121 -9.55 15.41 8.42
N GLY A 122 -10.39 16.05 9.23
CA GLY A 122 -11.84 16.16 8.98
C GLY A 122 -12.69 15.02 9.53
N PHE A 123 -12.07 13.94 10.06
CA PHE A 123 -12.78 12.83 10.71
C PHE A 123 -12.56 12.84 12.22
N THR A 124 -13.65 12.71 12.97
CA THR A 124 -13.61 12.41 14.41
C THR A 124 -13.80 10.92 14.58
N VAL A 125 -12.75 10.22 15.03
CA VAL A 125 -12.77 8.78 15.26
C VAL A 125 -12.64 8.52 16.75
N SER A 126 -13.60 7.77 17.30
CA SER A 126 -13.64 7.40 18.72
C SER A 126 -14.01 5.93 18.84
N ILE A 127 -13.49 5.26 19.87
CA ILE A 127 -14.02 3.99 20.32
C ILE A 127 -15.20 4.29 21.23
N VAL A 128 -16.36 3.71 20.91
CA VAL A 128 -17.58 3.83 21.71
C VAL A 128 -17.85 2.50 22.42
N ASN A 129 -18.46 2.57 23.59
CA ASN A 129 -19.06 1.43 24.26
C ASN A 129 -20.55 1.33 23.92
N ASP A 130 -21.15 0.21 24.28
CA ASP A 130 -22.60 0.00 24.19
C ASP A 130 -23.36 0.84 25.23
#